data_AF-A0A839P006-F1
#
_entry.id   AF-A0A839P006-F1
#
_cell.length_a   1.000
_cell.length_b   1.000
_cell.length_c   1.000
_cell.angle_alpha   90.00
_cell.angle_beta   90.00
_cell.angle_gamma   90.00
#
_symmetry.space_group_name_H-M   'P 1'
#
loop_
_entity.id
_entity.type
_entity.pdbx_description
1 polymer ?
#
loop_
_entity_poly.entity_id
_entity_poly.type
_entity_poly.pdbx_seq_one_letter_code
_entity_poly.pdbx_strand_id
1 'polypeptide(L)'
;MGGTSKISNDLYAEEYSYIGPGCVIYPKVKIGKYTMLAPEVKIVGGDHFYKDPRKPMIFAGRDADLETVVGADVWIGYGAFINRGVKIGDGAIIAAYSVVTKDIEPYTIVGGMPAKFIKYRFTNEEIFEHKKMLEENLRITINDYTK
;
A
#
# COMPACT_ATOMS: atom_id res chain seq x y z
N MET A 1 -20.57 1.01 2.11
CA MET A 1 -19.70 1.31 3.26
C MET A 1 -19.44 0.00 4.00
N GLY A 2 -18.23 -0.56 3.91
CA GLY A 2 -17.90 -1.86 4.48
C GLY A 2 -17.16 -1.70 5.82
N GLY A 3 -17.75 -2.22 6.91
CA GLY A 3 -17.17 -2.49 8.24
C GLY A 3 -16.25 -1.45 8.92
N THR A 4 -15.76 -1.77 10.12
CA THR A 4 -14.86 -0.91 10.89
C THR A 4 -13.39 -1.25 10.61
N SER A 5 -12.53 -0.24 10.57
CA SER A 5 -11.07 -0.36 10.40
C SER A 5 -10.37 0.40 11.53
N LYS A 6 -9.14 0.00 11.89
CA LYS A 6 -8.29 0.71 12.87
C LYS A 6 -7.27 1.55 12.12
N ILE A 7 -7.54 2.84 12.02
CA ILE A 7 -6.75 3.76 11.19
C ILE A 7 -6.20 4.86 12.08
N SER A 8 -4.91 5.16 11.94
CA SER A 8 -4.29 6.29 12.63
C SER A 8 -4.88 7.62 12.17
N ASN A 9 -5.02 8.58 13.09
CA ASN A 9 -5.64 9.88 12.82
C ASN A 9 -4.85 10.76 11.85
N ASP A 10 -3.57 10.45 11.63
CA ASP A 10 -2.68 11.16 10.71
C ASP A 10 -2.58 10.50 9.32
N LEU A 11 -3.45 9.55 9.00
CA LEU A 11 -3.57 9.02 7.64
C LEU A 11 -3.83 10.18 6.66
N TYR A 12 -3.00 10.27 5.63
CA TYR A 12 -3.23 11.13 4.47
C TYR A 12 -3.60 10.26 3.27
N ALA A 13 -4.80 10.44 2.75
CA ALA A 13 -5.27 9.73 1.57
C ALA A 13 -5.86 10.73 0.57
N GLU A 14 -5.44 10.64 -0.69
CA GLU A 14 -5.91 11.50 -1.76
C GLU A 14 -7.28 11.05 -2.30
N GLU A 15 -7.80 11.82 -3.26
CA GLU A 15 -9.14 11.68 -3.81
C GLU A 15 -9.42 10.28 -4.38
N TYR A 16 -10.68 9.84 -4.23
CA TYR A 16 -11.17 8.57 -4.76
C TYR A 16 -10.43 7.31 -4.27
N SER A 17 -9.62 7.42 -3.22
CA SER A 17 -9.06 6.27 -2.55
C SER A 17 -10.13 5.49 -1.76
N TYR A 18 -9.93 4.19 -1.63
CA TYR A 18 -10.86 3.29 -0.93
C TYR A 18 -10.11 2.41 0.06
N ILE A 19 -10.66 2.26 1.26
CA ILE A 19 -10.17 1.36 2.30
C ILE A 19 -11.30 0.42 2.69
N GLY A 20 -11.09 -0.88 2.46
CA GLY A 20 -12.01 -1.93 2.84
C GLY A 20 -12.10 -2.12 4.37
N PRO A 21 -13.13 -2.85 4.84
CA PRO A 21 -13.29 -3.20 6.25
C PRO A 21 -12.11 -4.00 6.81
N GLY A 22 -11.91 -3.91 8.13
CA GLY A 22 -10.93 -4.73 8.85
C GLY A 22 -9.47 -4.32 8.62
N CYS A 23 -9.22 -3.21 7.92
CA CYS A 23 -7.86 -2.73 7.73
C CYS A 23 -7.25 -2.22 9.04
N VAL A 24 -5.95 -2.39 9.19
CA VAL A 24 -5.16 -1.81 10.29
C VAL A 24 -4.05 -0.96 9.68
N ILE A 25 -4.10 0.35 9.91
CA ILE A 25 -3.18 1.32 9.32
C ILE A 25 -2.54 2.13 10.44
N TYR A 26 -1.24 1.96 10.63
CA TYR A 26 -0.43 2.68 11.62
C TYR A 26 -0.15 4.14 11.19
N PRO A 27 0.44 4.97 12.07
CA PRO A 27 0.77 6.35 11.74
C PRO A 27 1.73 6.51 10.55
N LYS A 28 1.77 7.73 9.99
CA LYS A 28 2.64 8.14 8.87
C LYS A 28 2.44 7.30 7.60
N VAL A 29 1.19 7.12 7.20
CA VAL A 29 0.83 6.46 5.93
C VAL A 29 0.26 7.50 4.98
N LYS A 30 0.80 7.53 3.76
CA LYS A 30 0.30 8.33 2.64
C LYS A 30 -0.22 7.40 1.54
N ILE A 31 -1.41 7.70 1.02
CA ILE A 31 -2.07 6.93 -0.04
C ILE A 31 -2.42 7.87 -1.19
N GLY A 32 -1.89 7.61 -2.38
CA GLY A 32 -2.20 8.37 -3.60
C GLY A 32 -3.62 8.15 -4.10
N LYS A 33 -4.06 9.02 -5.02
CA LYS A 33 -5.42 9.00 -5.54
C LYS A 33 -5.78 7.70 -6.26
N TYR A 34 -7.06 7.36 -6.29
CA TYR A 34 -7.61 6.13 -6.90
C TYR A 34 -7.12 4.81 -6.29
N THR A 35 -6.27 4.83 -5.27
CA THR A 35 -5.73 3.61 -4.66
C THR A 35 -6.78 2.89 -3.82
N MET A 36 -6.79 1.57 -3.95
CA MET A 36 -7.76 0.68 -3.31
C MET A 36 -7.07 -0.35 -2.43
N LEU A 37 -7.44 -0.34 -1.14
CA LEU A 37 -7.12 -1.40 -0.19
C LEU A 37 -8.34 -2.31 -0.04
N ALA A 38 -8.17 -3.59 -0.38
CA ALA A 38 -9.15 -4.61 -0.09
C ALA A 38 -9.32 -4.83 1.45
N PRO A 39 -10.32 -5.59 1.89
CA PRO A 39 -10.49 -5.88 3.32
C PRO A 39 -9.25 -6.55 3.95
N GLU A 40 -9.11 -6.37 5.26
CA GLU A 40 -8.08 -7.01 6.11
C GLU A 40 -6.62 -6.67 5.75
N VAL A 41 -6.38 -5.60 4.97
CA VAL A 41 -5.02 -5.11 4.69
C VAL A 41 -4.39 -4.52 5.96
N LYS A 42 -3.13 -4.87 6.20
CA LYS A 42 -2.36 -4.39 7.37
C LYS A 42 -1.15 -3.61 6.90
N ILE A 43 -1.14 -2.30 7.16
CA ILE A 43 0.03 -1.43 7.03
C ILE A 43 0.54 -1.17 8.44
N VAL A 44 1.43 -2.05 8.89
CA VAL A 44 1.89 -2.11 10.28
C VAL A 44 3.38 -2.44 10.34
N GLY A 45 3.98 -2.35 11.52
CA GLY A 45 5.39 -2.68 11.73
C GLY A 45 5.98 -1.86 12.87
N GLY A 46 7.30 -1.69 12.83
CA GLY A 46 8.08 -1.04 13.88
C GLY A 46 8.66 -2.07 14.84
N ASP A 47 9.91 -2.42 14.61
CA ASP A 47 10.61 -3.43 15.38
C ASP A 47 11.21 -2.87 16.67
N HIS A 48 11.46 -3.77 17.61
CA HIS A 48 12.29 -3.48 18.77
C HIS A 48 13.77 -3.61 18.40
N PHE A 49 14.64 -2.88 19.08
CA PHE A 49 16.07 -3.12 18.97
C PHE A 49 16.39 -4.56 19.45
N TYR A 50 17.17 -5.31 18.66
CA TYR A 50 17.42 -6.73 18.92
C TYR A 50 18.90 -7.13 18.91
N LYS A 51 19.81 -6.17 18.68
CA LYS A 51 21.23 -6.46 18.47
C LYS A 51 22.03 -6.63 19.76
N ASP A 52 21.55 -6.14 20.92
CA ASP A 52 22.25 -6.33 22.20
C ASP A 52 21.75 -7.62 22.89
N PRO A 53 22.55 -8.71 22.94
CA PRO A 53 22.13 -9.97 23.52
C PRO A 53 21.97 -9.91 25.05
N ARG A 54 22.42 -8.83 25.70
CA ARG A 54 22.35 -8.68 27.17
C ARG A 54 21.07 -7.99 27.63
N LYS A 55 20.25 -7.49 26.70
CA LYS A 55 19.06 -6.70 26.99
C LYS A 55 17.81 -7.38 26.41
N PRO A 56 16.83 -7.79 27.23
CA PRO A 56 15.57 -8.31 26.70
C PRO A 56 14.88 -7.31 25.77
N MET A 57 14.34 -7.77 24.64
CA MET A 57 13.79 -6.91 23.57
C MET A 57 12.72 -5.94 24.06
N ILE A 58 11.90 -6.34 25.05
CA ILE A 58 10.86 -5.47 25.63
C ILE A 58 11.43 -4.19 26.25
N PHE A 59 12.65 -4.24 26.77
CA PHE A 59 13.34 -3.08 27.33
C PHE A 59 14.28 -2.41 26.32
N ALA A 60 14.51 -3.04 25.17
CA ALA A 60 15.55 -2.62 24.26
C ALA A 60 15.27 -1.25 23.63
N GLY A 61 14.01 -0.87 23.47
CA GLY A 61 13.55 0.30 22.72
C GLY A 61 13.06 -0.10 21.33
N ARG A 62 12.63 0.87 20.52
CA ARG A 62 12.07 0.65 19.17
C ARG A 62 12.64 1.63 18.16
N ASP A 63 12.64 1.23 16.90
CA ASP A 63 12.93 2.13 15.78
C ASP A 63 11.91 3.27 15.69
N ALA A 64 12.33 4.39 15.11
CA ALA A 64 11.46 5.52 14.83
C ALA A 64 10.33 5.14 13.87
N ASP A 65 9.24 5.91 13.92
CA ASP A 65 8.15 5.76 12.96
C ASP A 65 8.59 6.20 11.57
N LEU A 66 8.67 5.21 10.67
CA LEU A 66 8.98 5.40 9.25
C LEU A 66 7.71 5.69 8.46
N GLU A 67 7.82 6.61 7.50
CA GLU A 67 6.72 6.93 6.59
C GLU A 67 6.55 5.80 5.56
N THR A 68 5.31 5.35 5.37
CA THR A 68 4.94 4.41 4.30
C THR A 68 4.20 5.18 3.22
N VAL A 69 4.63 5.03 1.97
CA VAL A 69 4.04 5.75 0.84
C VAL A 69 3.47 4.73 -0.13
N VAL A 70 2.17 4.82 -0.38
CA VAL A 70 1.47 4.08 -1.43
C VAL A 70 1.12 5.07 -2.54
N GLY A 71 1.56 4.79 -3.76
CA GLY A 71 1.32 5.62 -4.94
C GLY A 71 -0.16 5.71 -5.34
N ALA A 72 -0.40 6.30 -6.50
CA ALA A 72 -1.72 6.41 -7.10
C ALA A 72 -2.10 5.15 -7.90
N ASP A 73 -3.41 4.85 -7.97
CA ASP A 73 -3.99 3.67 -8.64
C ASP A 73 -3.32 2.33 -8.24
N VAL A 74 -2.94 2.20 -6.97
CA VAL A 74 -2.44 0.94 -6.42
C VAL A 74 -3.60 0.06 -6.00
N TRP A 75 -3.53 -1.23 -6.29
CA TRP A 75 -4.46 -2.22 -5.72
C TRP A 75 -3.74 -3.12 -4.72
N ILE A 76 -4.15 -3.03 -3.44
CA ILE A 76 -3.68 -3.93 -2.39
C ILE A 76 -4.73 -4.99 -2.11
N GLY A 77 -4.42 -6.24 -2.46
CA GLY A 77 -5.29 -7.39 -2.34
C GLY A 77 -5.62 -7.78 -0.90
N TYR A 78 -6.69 -8.56 -0.75
CA TYR A 78 -7.24 -8.96 0.55
C TYR A 78 -6.17 -9.51 1.49
N GLY A 79 -6.17 -9.07 2.75
CA GLY A 79 -5.30 -9.64 3.78
C GLY A 79 -3.80 -9.42 3.59
N ALA A 80 -3.38 -8.58 2.63
CA ALA A 80 -1.96 -8.31 2.42
C ALA A 80 -1.36 -7.56 3.62
N PHE A 81 -0.12 -7.91 3.95
CA PHE A 81 0.71 -7.27 4.95
C PHE A 81 1.74 -6.37 4.27
N ILE A 82 1.79 -5.11 4.68
CA ILE A 82 2.75 -4.12 4.22
C ILE A 82 3.58 -3.70 5.43
N ASN A 83 4.88 -4.00 5.40
CA ASN A 83 5.79 -3.55 6.45
C ASN A 83 5.92 -2.03 6.42
N ARG A 84 5.88 -1.40 7.59
CA ARG A 84 6.01 0.05 7.70
C ARG A 84 7.36 0.52 7.15
N GLY A 85 7.34 1.63 6.43
CA GLY A 85 8.54 2.28 5.87
C GLY A 85 8.82 1.94 4.41
N VAL A 86 7.99 1.10 3.78
CA VAL A 86 8.12 0.77 2.35
C VAL A 86 7.43 1.80 1.47
N LYS A 87 7.90 1.90 0.23
CA LYS A 87 7.28 2.65 -0.86
C LYS A 87 6.69 1.70 -1.88
N ILE A 88 5.43 1.90 -2.26
CA ILE A 88 4.75 1.15 -3.32
C ILE A 88 4.47 2.14 -4.45
N GLY A 89 5.07 1.89 -5.62
CA GLY A 89 4.95 2.75 -6.79
C GLY A 89 3.55 2.74 -7.41
N ASP A 90 3.26 3.79 -8.18
CA ASP A 90 1.97 3.98 -8.85
C ASP A 90 1.57 2.78 -9.72
N GLY A 91 0.28 2.48 -9.78
CA GLY A 91 -0.26 1.43 -10.64
C GLY A 91 0.12 0.01 -10.23
N ALA A 92 0.85 -0.19 -9.12
CA ALA A 92 1.26 -1.51 -8.65
C ALA A 92 0.08 -2.33 -8.13
N ILE A 93 0.21 -3.66 -8.19
CA ILE A 93 -0.76 -4.61 -7.65
C ILE A 93 -0.07 -5.53 -6.66
N ILE A 94 -0.57 -5.54 -5.43
CA ILE A 94 -0.15 -6.46 -4.38
C ILE A 94 -1.18 -7.58 -4.31
N ALA A 95 -0.79 -8.82 -4.65
CA ALA A 95 -1.70 -9.96 -4.58
C ALA A 95 -2.19 -10.22 -3.14
N ALA A 96 -3.36 -10.85 -3.00
CA ALA A 96 -3.93 -11.20 -1.70
C ALA A 96 -2.94 -12.00 -0.83
N TYR A 97 -2.97 -11.75 0.48
CA TYR A 97 -2.10 -12.37 1.50
C TYR A 97 -0.59 -12.23 1.26
N SER A 98 -0.16 -11.27 0.45
CA SER A 98 1.27 -11.02 0.24
C SER A 98 1.91 -10.31 1.44
N VAL A 99 3.19 -10.55 1.69
CA VAL A 99 3.99 -9.89 2.75
C VAL A 99 5.06 -9.02 2.08
N VAL A 100 4.77 -7.72 1.99
CA VAL A 100 5.66 -6.71 1.40
C VAL A 100 6.64 -6.24 2.48
N THR A 101 7.92 -6.53 2.27
CA THR A 101 9.02 -6.19 3.21
C THR A 101 10.02 -5.19 2.63
N LYS A 102 9.86 -4.82 1.37
CA LYS A 102 10.74 -3.93 0.60
C LYS A 102 9.89 -3.08 -0.33
N ASP A 103 10.49 -2.03 -0.87
CA ASP A 103 9.85 -1.17 -1.86
C ASP A 103 9.41 -1.96 -3.09
N ILE A 104 8.30 -1.53 -3.69
CA ILE A 104 7.67 -2.14 -4.86
C ILE A 104 7.71 -1.13 -6.00
N GLU A 105 8.26 -1.55 -7.14
CA GLU A 105 8.36 -0.72 -8.32
C GLU A 105 6.97 -0.38 -8.91
N PRO A 106 6.80 0.83 -9.49
CA PRO A 106 5.56 1.20 -10.19
C PRO A 106 5.17 0.18 -11.26
N TYR A 107 3.87 0.02 -11.47
CA TYR A 107 3.29 -0.83 -12.51
C TYR A 107 3.71 -2.30 -12.42
N THR A 108 4.16 -2.77 -11.25
CA THR A 108 4.47 -4.18 -11.04
C THR A 108 3.34 -4.90 -10.33
N ILE A 109 3.18 -6.17 -10.66
CA ILE A 109 2.33 -7.11 -9.94
C ILE A 109 3.26 -7.98 -9.11
N VAL A 110 3.06 -7.97 -7.79
CA VAL A 110 3.85 -8.76 -6.84
C VAL A 110 2.94 -9.68 -6.04
N GLY A 111 3.50 -10.80 -5.56
CA GLY A 111 2.77 -11.72 -4.70
C GLY A 111 3.64 -12.62 -3.84
N GLY A 112 3.05 -13.17 -2.78
CA GLY A 112 3.67 -14.18 -1.92
C GLY A 112 4.28 -13.63 -0.62
N MET A 113 4.96 -14.51 0.12
CA MET A 113 5.55 -14.20 1.43
C MET A 113 6.98 -14.77 1.51
N PRO A 114 8.04 -13.94 1.38
CA PRO A 114 8.00 -12.53 1.04
C PRO A 114 7.44 -12.27 -0.36
N ALA A 115 6.85 -11.10 -0.58
CA ALA A 115 6.32 -10.69 -1.87
C ALA A 115 7.45 -10.63 -2.91
N LYS A 116 7.20 -11.24 -4.08
CA LYS A 116 8.13 -11.28 -5.21
C LYS A 116 7.44 -10.74 -6.46
N PHE A 117 8.23 -10.15 -7.34
CA PHE A 117 7.79 -9.77 -8.68
C PHE A 117 7.18 -10.96 -9.42
N ILE A 118 6.02 -10.74 -10.03
CA ILE A 118 5.33 -11.68 -10.91
C ILE A 118 5.47 -11.22 -12.36
N LYS A 119 5.02 -10.00 -12.65
CA LYS A 119 5.07 -9.38 -13.98
C LYS A 119 4.83 -7.87 -13.90
N TYR A 120 5.06 -7.16 -15.00
CA TYR A 120 4.54 -5.81 -15.18
C TYR A 120 3.03 -5.86 -15.49
N ARG A 121 2.30 -4.85 -15.02
CA ARG A 121 0.85 -4.67 -15.27
C ARG A 121 0.61 -4.27 -16.73
N PHE A 122 1.50 -3.46 -17.30
CA PHE A 122 1.33 -2.75 -18.56
C PHE A 122 2.61 -2.79 -19.42
N THR A 123 2.48 -2.53 -20.72
CA THR A 123 3.61 -2.18 -21.60
C THR A 123 4.09 -0.75 -21.35
N ASN A 124 5.21 -0.35 -21.97
CA ASN A 124 5.72 1.02 -21.83
C ASN A 124 4.75 2.08 -22.39
N GLU A 125 4.09 1.76 -23.51
CA GLU A 125 3.09 2.62 -24.14
C GLU A 125 1.87 2.78 -23.23
N GLU A 126 1.38 1.68 -22.65
CA GLU A 126 0.26 1.70 -21.69
C GLU A 126 0.62 2.45 -20.41
N ILE A 127 1.86 2.34 -19.92
CA ILE A 127 2.36 3.13 -18.77
C ILE A 127 2.33 4.63 -19.10
N PHE A 128 2.70 5.02 -20.32
CA PHE A 128 2.65 6.43 -20.73
C PHE A 128 1.23 6.99 -20.71
N GLU A 129 0.27 6.27 -21.32
CA GLU A 129 -1.14 6.67 -21.31
C GLU A 129 -1.72 6.70 -19.90
N HIS A 130 -1.37 5.71 -19.06
CA HIS A 130 -1.83 5.67 -17.68
C HIS A 130 -1.28 6.83 -16.83
N LYS A 131 0.00 7.18 -17.00
CA LYS A 131 0.59 8.34 -16.30
C LYS A 131 -0.10 9.63 -16.68
N LYS A 132 -0.41 9.81 -17.97
CA LYS A 132 -1.18 10.96 -18.43
C LYS A 132 -2.56 11.01 -17.79
N MET A 133 -3.25 9.87 -17.69
CA MET A 133 -4.53 9.78 -16.96
C MET A 133 -4.39 10.15 -15.48
N LEU A 134 -3.31 9.73 -14.81
CA LEU A 134 -3.03 10.12 -13.43
C LEU A 134 -2.68 11.61 -13.29
N GLU A 135 -2.13 12.28 -14.29
CA GLU A 135 -1.81 13.71 -14.23
C GLU A 135 -3.02 14.59 -14.56
N GLU A 136 -3.83 14.15 -15.50
CA GLU A 136 -5.04 14.85 -15.91
C GLU A 136 -6.13 14.65 -14.86
N ASN A 137 -6.72 15.73 -14.35
CA ASN A 137 -7.97 15.69 -13.56
C ASN A 137 -9.16 15.35 -14.48
N LEU A 138 -9.07 14.24 -15.20
CA LEU A 138 -10.14 13.73 -16.02
C LEU A 138 -11.36 13.54 -15.12
N ARG A 139 -12.47 14.14 -15.51
CA ARG A 139 -13.78 13.83 -14.93
C ARG A 139 -14.07 12.39 -15.33
N ILE A 140 -13.63 11.43 -14.51
CA ILE A 140 -14.00 10.03 -14.65
C ILE A 140 -15.51 9.98 -14.44
N THR A 141 -16.27 9.83 -15.52
CA THR A 141 -17.70 9.57 -15.41
C THR A 141 -17.88 8.06 -15.25
N ILE A 142 -18.65 7.64 -14.24
CA ILE A 142 -18.89 6.21 -13.95
C ILE A 142 -19.42 5.45 -15.19
N ASN A 143 -20.08 6.17 -16.10
CA ASN A 143 -20.61 5.64 -17.36
C ASN A 143 -19.53 5.17 -18.35
N ASP A 144 -18.26 5.56 -18.19
CA ASP A 144 -17.17 5.14 -19.08
C ASP A 144 -16.72 3.69 -18.84
N TYR A 145 -17.14 3.08 -17.72
CA TYR A 145 -16.66 1.75 -17.28
C TYR A 145 -17.78 0.72 -17.01
N THR A 146 -19.04 1.10 -17.14
CA THR A 146 -20.17 0.15 -17.14
C THR A 146 -20.46 -0.31 -18.56
N LYS A 147 -20.06 -1.55 -18.88
CA LYS A 147 -20.71 -2.32 -19.95
C LYS A 147 -21.99 -2.96 -19.44
#